data_AF-A0A9D5EK64-F1
#
_entry.id   AF-A0A9D5EK64-F1
#
_cell.length_a   1.000
_cell.length_b   1.000
_cell.length_c   1.000
_cell.angle_alpha   90.00
_cell.angle_beta   90.00
_cell.angle_gamma   90.00
#
_symmetry.space_group_name_H-M   'P 1'
#
loop_
_entity.id
_entity.type
_entity.pdbx_description
1 polymer ?
#
loop_
_entity_poly.entity_id
_entity_poly.type
_entity_poly.pdbx_seq_one_letter_code
_entity_poly.pdbx_strand_id
1 'polypeptide(L)'
;MMRFALAAAFGIAAVTLAGVTTNVRAEDKKAEAKTLEGTLTCTKCALKETKACGHALIVKEGDKKVNYYLVDKGGKEPYHKNCCTADVDGVKVSGTVGEKDGKKTITDPKVTLPK
;
A
#
# COMPACT_ATOMS: atom_id res chain seq x y z
N MET A 1 62.21 -34.10 -6.56
CA MET A 1 62.22 -34.38 -5.10
C MET A 1 60.97 -33.70 -4.54
N MET A 2 59.84 -34.42 -4.48
CA MET A 2 59.29 -35.00 -3.24
C MET A 2 58.96 -33.86 -2.26
N ARG A 3 57.69 -33.55 -1.95
CA ARG A 3 56.77 -34.45 -1.25
C ARG A 3 55.30 -34.15 -1.56
N PHE A 4 54.57 -35.23 -1.83
CA PHE A 4 53.11 -35.35 -1.87
C PHE A 4 52.50 -35.34 -0.45
N ALA A 5 51.32 -34.74 -0.32
CA ALA A 5 50.21 -35.10 0.58
C ALA A 5 49.08 -34.07 0.31
N LEU A 6 48.19 -34.23 -0.67
CA LEU A 6 47.00 -35.09 -0.69
C LEU A 6 46.27 -35.22 0.67
N ALA A 7 45.29 -34.34 0.89
CA ALA A 7 44.13 -34.63 1.73
C ALA A 7 42.93 -33.87 1.15
N ALA A 8 42.05 -34.61 0.48
CA ALA A 8 40.73 -34.16 0.09
C ALA A 8 39.82 -34.09 1.33
N ALA A 9 39.06 -33.01 1.46
CA ALA A 9 37.86 -32.96 2.29
C ALA A 9 36.83 -32.06 1.62
N PHE A 10 35.81 -32.68 1.04
CA PHE A 10 34.52 -32.08 0.74
C PHE A 10 33.93 -31.48 2.03
N GLY A 11 33.32 -30.29 1.96
CA GLY A 11 32.63 -29.74 3.12
C GLY A 11 32.06 -28.33 2.94
N ILE A 12 30.91 -28.25 2.27
CA ILE A 12 29.74 -27.40 2.61
C ILE A 12 30.00 -25.88 2.74
N ALA A 13 29.42 -25.14 1.79
CA ALA A 13 29.05 -23.74 1.96
C ALA A 13 28.11 -23.55 3.17
N ALA A 14 28.52 -22.73 4.13
CA ALA A 14 27.67 -22.14 5.17
C ALA A 14 28.12 -20.67 5.28
N VAL A 15 27.41 -19.71 4.69
CA VAL A 15 26.22 -19.04 5.25
C VAL A 15 26.34 -18.89 6.77
N THR A 16 26.62 -17.66 7.21
CA THR A 16 25.97 -16.90 8.30
C THR A 16 26.97 -15.90 8.87
N LEU A 17 26.65 -14.61 8.81
CA LEU A 17 26.98 -13.57 9.82
C LEU A 17 26.70 -12.17 9.24
N ALA A 18 25.42 -11.79 9.29
CA ALA A 18 24.97 -10.46 9.67
C ALA A 18 23.45 -10.51 9.73
N GLY A 19 22.94 -11.12 10.80
CA GLY A 19 21.55 -10.94 11.20
C GLY A 19 21.34 -9.46 11.53
N VAL A 20 20.96 -8.67 10.53
CA VAL A 20 20.12 -7.51 10.79
C VAL A 20 18.72 -8.09 10.97
N THR A 21 18.46 -8.53 12.19
CA THR A 21 17.11 -8.54 12.73
C THR A 21 16.67 -7.08 12.73
N THR A 22 16.17 -6.57 11.60
CA THR A 22 15.22 -5.47 11.69
C THR A 22 14.08 -6.07 12.47
N ASN A 23 14.04 -5.71 13.74
CA ASN A 23 12.88 -5.87 14.57
C ASN A 23 11.74 -5.24 13.76
N VAL A 24 10.94 -6.06 13.08
CA VAL A 24 9.55 -5.74 12.77
C VAL A 24 8.89 -5.74 14.14
N ARG A 25 9.19 -4.69 14.91
CA ARG A 25 8.24 -4.21 15.88
C ARG A 25 7.03 -3.88 15.01
N ALA A 26 5.96 -4.63 15.22
CA ALA A 26 4.64 -4.04 15.20
C ALA A 26 4.69 -2.89 16.22
N GLU A 27 5.32 -1.79 15.85
CA GLU A 27 5.03 -0.50 16.45
C GLU A 27 3.55 -0.34 16.16
N ASP A 28 2.75 -0.25 17.22
CA ASP A 28 1.50 0.47 17.23
C ASP A 28 1.71 1.76 16.45
N LYS A 29 1.50 1.70 15.12
CA LYS A 29 1.61 2.84 14.24
C LYS A 29 0.46 3.73 14.67
N LYS A 30 0.76 4.66 15.57
CA LYS A 30 -0.06 5.82 15.87
C LYS A 30 -0.55 6.29 14.53
N ALA A 31 -1.85 6.19 14.33
CA ALA A 31 -2.43 6.33 13.02
C ALA A 31 -2.18 7.79 12.56
N GLU A 32 -1.17 7.96 11.70
CA GLU A 32 -0.68 9.27 11.29
C GLU A 32 -1.61 9.81 10.21
N ALA A 33 -2.07 11.05 10.41
CA ALA A 33 -2.74 11.80 9.35
C ALA A 33 -1.73 12.08 8.24
N LYS A 34 -1.98 11.56 7.04
CA LYS A 34 -1.15 11.77 5.85
C LYS A 34 -2.01 12.29 4.72
N THR A 35 -1.40 13.12 3.87
CA THR A 35 -1.98 13.55 2.61
C THR A 35 -1.32 12.75 1.50
N LEU A 36 -2.12 12.01 0.75
CA LEU A 36 -1.69 11.22 -0.41
C LEU A 36 -2.31 11.83 -1.67
N GLU A 37 -1.56 11.79 -2.77
CA GLU A 37 -2.02 12.21 -4.09
C GLU A 37 -2.07 11.00 -5.01
N GLY A 38 -3.14 10.88 -5.78
CA GLY A 38 -3.31 9.74 -6.68
C GLY A 38 -4.58 9.82 -7.50
N THR A 39 -4.98 8.66 -8.02
CA THR A 39 -6.18 8.50 -8.84
C THR A 39 -7.34 8.03 -7.97
N LEU A 40 -8.40 8.83 -7.87
CA LEU A 40 -9.63 8.45 -7.19
C LEU A 40 -10.46 7.54 -8.10
N THR A 41 -10.79 6.35 -7.60
CA THR A 41 -11.54 5.34 -8.34
C THR A 41 -12.73 4.81 -7.54
N CYS A 42 -13.78 4.38 -8.25
CA CYS A 42 -14.96 3.76 -7.64
C CYS A 42 -14.72 2.26 -7.37
N THR A 43 -14.82 1.84 -6.11
CA THR A 43 -14.58 0.44 -5.70
C THR A 43 -15.61 -0.55 -6.25
N LYS A 44 -16.78 -0.05 -6.66
CA LYS A 44 -17.84 -0.86 -7.28
C LYS A 44 -17.71 -0.90 -8.79
N CYS A 45 -17.69 0.27 -9.44
CA CYS A 45 -17.79 0.36 -10.89
C CYS A 45 -16.46 0.04 -11.58
N ALA A 46 -15.38 0.68 -11.14
CA ALA A 46 -14.06 0.54 -11.75
C ALA A 46 -13.35 -0.73 -11.25
N LEU A 47 -13.31 -0.93 -9.93
CA LEU A 47 -12.59 -2.08 -9.35
C LEU A 47 -13.42 -3.38 -9.26
N LYS A 48 -14.75 -3.30 -9.30
CA LYS A 48 -15.66 -4.47 -9.18
C LYS A 48 -15.46 -5.31 -7.91
N GLU A 49 -14.96 -4.70 -6.83
CA GLU A 49 -14.66 -5.40 -5.57
C GLU A 49 -15.79 -5.32 -4.54
N THR A 50 -16.74 -4.39 -4.73
CA THR A 50 -17.77 -4.08 -3.72
C THR A 50 -19.16 -4.01 -4.35
N LYS A 51 -20.20 -4.35 -3.56
CA LYS A 51 -21.60 -4.29 -4.02
C LYS A 51 -22.20 -2.89 -3.96
N ALA A 52 -21.73 -2.08 -3.03
CA ALA A 52 -22.14 -0.68 -2.82
C ALA A 52 -21.07 0.28 -3.32
N CYS A 53 -21.46 1.49 -3.72
CA CYS A 53 -20.51 2.52 -4.12
C CYS A 53 -19.59 2.87 -2.95
N GLY A 54 -18.30 2.90 -3.22
CA GLY A 54 -17.23 3.32 -2.33
C GLY A 54 -16.08 3.84 -3.17
N HIS A 55 -15.02 4.28 -2.51
CA HIS A 55 -13.91 4.95 -3.17
C HIS A 55 -12.57 4.39 -2.71
N ALA A 56 -11.62 4.37 -3.63
CA ALA A 56 -10.22 4.10 -3.33
C ALA A 56 -9.34 5.13 -4.02
N LEU A 57 -8.22 5.47 -3.41
CA LEU A 57 -7.17 6.27 -4.00
C LEU A 57 -6.03 5.34 -4.44
N ILE A 58 -5.76 5.29 -5.73
CA ILE A 58 -4.63 4.56 -6.29
C ILE A 58 -3.42 5.50 -6.27
N VAL A 59 -2.45 5.18 -5.42
CA VAL A 59 -1.21 5.96 -5.28
C VAL A 59 -0.07 5.20 -5.94
N LYS A 60 0.77 5.91 -6.69
CA LYS A 60 1.98 5.33 -7.28
C LYS A 60 3.13 5.46 -6.29
N GLU A 61 3.53 4.34 -5.70
CA GLU A 61 4.68 4.24 -4.80
C GLU A 61 5.82 3.54 -5.53
N GLY A 62 6.74 4.33 -6.10
CA GLY A 62 7.76 3.84 -7.02
C GLY A 62 7.13 3.25 -8.29
N ASP A 63 7.42 1.98 -8.58
CA ASP A 63 6.88 1.26 -9.74
C ASP A 63 5.55 0.56 -9.44
N LYS A 64 5.07 0.59 -8.20
CA LYS A 64 3.87 -0.12 -7.76
C LYS A 64 2.69 0.82 -7.61
N LYS A 65 1.50 0.31 -7.92
CA LYS A 65 0.22 0.95 -7.60
C LYS A 65 -0.29 0.37 -6.29
N VAL A 66 -0.58 1.24 -5.33
CA VAL A 66 -1.11 0.87 -4.02
C VAL A 66 -2.52 1.45 -3.89
N ASN A 67 -3.49 0.59 -3.57
CA ASN A 67 -4.88 1.00 -3.40
C ASN A 67 -5.15 1.33 -1.94
N TYR A 68 -5.53 2.57 -1.69
CA TYR A 68 -5.96 3.07 -0.38
C TYR A 68 -7.48 3.24 -0.35
N TYR A 69 -8.18 2.34 0.32
CA TYR A 69 -9.66 2.37 0.39
C TYR A 69 -10.14 3.44 1.36
N LEU A 70 -11.05 4.31 0.91
CA LEU A 70 -11.60 5.39 1.72
C LEU A 70 -12.72 4.85 2.60
N VAL A 71 -12.61 5.06 3.91
CA VAL A 71 -13.70 4.81 4.85
C VAL A 71 -14.59 6.05 4.86
N ASP A 72 -15.51 6.09 3.89
CA ASP A 72 -16.41 7.23 3.64
C ASP A 72 -17.88 6.79 3.57
N LYS A 73 -18.79 7.72 3.24
CA LYS A 73 -20.23 7.45 3.09
C LYS A 73 -20.59 6.89 1.71
N GLY A 74 -19.61 6.43 0.93
CA GLY A 74 -19.80 5.86 -0.39
C GLY A 74 -20.49 6.82 -1.35
N GLY A 75 -21.53 6.34 -2.02
CA GLY A 75 -22.27 7.13 -3.02
C GLY A 75 -22.92 8.44 -2.50
N LYS A 76 -22.91 8.68 -1.19
CA LYS A 76 -23.43 9.90 -0.57
C LYS A 76 -22.38 11.01 -0.44
N GLU A 77 -21.12 10.73 -0.77
CA GLU A 77 -20.05 11.71 -0.72
C GLU A 77 -20.18 12.75 -1.84
N PRO A 78 -19.84 14.03 -1.60
CA PRO A 78 -20.03 15.10 -2.57
C PRO A 78 -19.17 14.93 -3.83
N TYR A 79 -18.05 14.21 -3.70
CA TYR A 79 -17.13 13.89 -4.80
C TYR A 79 -17.52 12.60 -5.55
N HIS A 80 -18.54 11.86 -5.12
CA HIS A 80 -18.92 10.58 -5.74
C HIS A 80 -19.23 10.73 -7.24
N LYS A 81 -19.96 11.79 -7.62
CA LYS A 81 -20.35 12.05 -9.01
C LYS A 81 -19.14 12.18 -9.94
N ASN A 82 -17.99 12.62 -9.42
CA ASN A 82 -16.78 12.87 -10.19
C ASN A 82 -16.08 11.57 -10.57
N CYS A 83 -16.09 10.58 -9.67
CA CYS A 83 -15.43 9.29 -9.89
C CYS A 83 -16.38 8.13 -10.25
N CYS A 84 -17.69 8.40 -10.35
CA CYS A 84 -18.68 7.38 -10.70
C CYS A 84 -18.69 7.04 -12.21
N THR A 85 -18.36 8.00 -13.05
CA THR A 85 -18.36 7.86 -14.53
C THR A 85 -16.99 7.53 -15.09
N ALA A 86 -15.92 8.02 -14.45
CA ALA A 86 -14.53 7.77 -14.83
C ALA A 86 -13.62 7.96 -13.60
N ASP A 87 -12.39 7.44 -13.65
CA ASP A 87 -11.39 7.70 -12.62
C ASP A 87 -10.93 9.18 -12.68
N VAL A 88 -10.54 9.74 -11.53
CA VAL A 88 -10.09 11.13 -11.43
C VAL A 88 -8.65 11.18 -10.93
N ASP A 89 -7.72 11.61 -11.79
CA ASP A 89 -6.30 11.74 -11.45
C ASP A 89 -6.01 13.01 -10.62
N GLY A 90 -4.86 13.07 -9.95
CA GLY A 90 -4.41 14.25 -9.22
C GLY A 90 -5.25 14.61 -7.98
N VAL A 91 -6.02 13.66 -7.46
CA VAL A 91 -6.84 13.85 -6.27
C VAL A 91 -5.97 13.73 -5.03
N LYS A 92 -6.10 14.72 -4.13
CA LYS A 92 -5.44 14.69 -2.83
C LYS A 92 -6.43 14.22 -1.77
N VAL A 93 -6.04 13.19 -1.01
CA VAL A 93 -6.82 12.71 0.13
C VAL A 93 -5.97 12.82 1.37
N SER A 94 -6.45 13.57 2.35
CA SER A 94 -5.87 13.60 3.68
C SER A 94 -6.70 12.77 4.64
N GLY A 95 -6.06 12.03 5.53
CA GLY A 95 -6.74 11.23 6.52
C GLY A 95 -5.77 10.30 7.22
N THR A 96 -6.32 9.48 8.09
CA THR A 96 -5.53 8.58 8.92
C THR A 96 -5.31 7.28 8.16
N VAL A 97 -4.05 6.99 7.81
CA VAL A 97 -3.70 5.78 7.06
C VAL A 97 -3.59 4.60 8.02
N GLY A 98 -4.31 3.52 7.70
CA GLY A 98 -4.28 2.27 8.44
C GLY A 98 -4.32 1.07 7.52
N GLU A 99 -4.49 -0.11 8.12
CA GLU A 99 -4.70 -1.35 7.41
C GLU A 99 -5.84 -2.10 8.06
N LYS A 100 -6.76 -2.61 7.24
CA LYS A 100 -7.89 -3.41 7.68
C LYS A 100 -8.08 -4.56 6.70
N ASP A 101 -8.20 -5.77 7.22
CA ASP A 101 -8.38 -6.98 6.40
C ASP A 101 -7.30 -7.16 5.31
N GLY A 102 -6.05 -6.76 5.61
CA GLY A 102 -4.92 -6.79 4.66
C GLY A 102 -4.97 -5.72 3.56
N LYS A 103 -5.92 -4.79 3.60
CA LYS A 103 -6.06 -3.67 2.67
C LYS A 103 -5.69 -2.35 3.34
N LYS A 104 -4.98 -1.46 2.63
CA LYS A 104 -4.70 -0.12 3.12
C LYS A 104 -5.99 0.71 3.13
N THR A 105 -6.25 1.41 4.23
CA THR A 105 -7.45 2.23 4.38
C THR A 105 -7.11 3.65 4.81
N ILE A 106 -7.94 4.62 4.43
CA ILE A 106 -7.87 6.00 4.93
C ILE A 106 -9.17 6.28 5.69
N THR A 107 -9.07 6.51 6.99
CA THR A 107 -10.20 6.94 7.83
C THR A 107 -10.26 8.46 7.94
N ASP A 108 -11.48 8.98 8.12
CA ASP A 108 -11.80 10.42 8.09
C ASP A 108 -11.23 11.14 6.85
N PRO A 109 -11.43 10.59 5.62
CA PRO A 109 -10.84 11.14 4.42
C PRO A 109 -11.41 12.53 4.10
N LYS A 110 -10.52 13.50 3.93
CA LYS A 110 -10.83 14.80 3.30
C LYS A 110 -10.28 14.79 1.88
N VAL A 111 -11.19 14.77 0.92
CA VAL A 111 -10.87 14.70 -0.51
C VAL A 111 -10.83 16.10 -1.11
N THR A 112 -9.74 16.41 -1.80
CA THR A 112 -9.57 17.64 -2.60
C THR A 112 -9.38 17.22 -4.05
N LEU A 113 -10.37 17.58 -4.88
CA LEU A 113 -10.30 17.35 -6.33
C LEU A 113 -9.32 18.35 -6.98
N PRO A 114 -8.64 17.95 -8.07
CA PRO A 114 -7.86 18.91 -8.87
C PRO A 114 -8.79 20.01 -9.42
N LYS A 115 -8.23 21.20 -9.61
CA LYS A 115 -8.93 22.35 -10.21
C LYS A 115 -8.96 22.25 -11.73
#